data_AF-Q5XVP9-F1
#
_entry.id   AF-Q5XVP9-F1
#
_cell.length_a   1.000
_cell.length_b   1.000
_cell.length_c   1.000
_cell.angle_alpha   90.00
_cell.angle_beta   90.00
_cell.angle_gamma   90.00
#
_symmetry.space_group_name_H-M   'P 1'
#
loop_
_entity.id
_entity.type
_entity.pdbx_description
1 polymer ?
#
loop_
_entity_poly.entity_id
_entity_poly.type
_entity_poly.pdbx_seq_one_letter_code
_entity_poly.pdbx_strand_id
1 'polypeptide(L)'
;TWLTAYVAKVFALANNLIAVKSDHICGAVKYLILNAQQPDGMFKEVGKVHHREMQGDVLGGDSDASMTAFCLIAMQETRTICGETINSLPSSIEKSVSYLERRLPSLTNPYAVAITSYALANEEKLDRKALYKFASPALNHWPV
;
A
#
# COMPACT_ATOMS: atom_id res chain seq x y z
N THR A 1 -7.11 -9.51 2.80
CA THR A 1 -6.08 -8.47 2.95
C THR A 1 -6.50 -7.14 2.35
N TRP A 2 -6.74 -7.06 1.04
CA TRP A 2 -7.08 -5.83 0.32
C TRP A 2 -8.23 -5.07 0.95
N LEU A 3 -9.35 -5.75 1.24
CA LEU A 3 -10.53 -5.11 1.82
C LEU A 3 -10.23 -4.53 3.22
N THR A 4 -9.44 -5.24 4.02
CA THR A 4 -9.01 -4.77 5.34
C THR A 4 -8.14 -3.52 5.24
N ALA A 5 -7.18 -3.50 4.30
CA ALA A 5 -6.36 -2.32 4.03
C ALA A 5 -7.18 -1.14 3.50
N TYR A 6 -8.15 -1.40 2.61
CA TYR A 6 -9.06 -0.38 2.09
C TYR A 6 -9.88 0.26 3.21
N VAL A 7 -10.50 -0.55 4.08
CA VAL A 7 -11.28 -0.05 5.22
C VAL A 7 -10.40 0.75 6.18
N ALA A 8 -9.21 0.25 6.52
CA ALA A 8 -8.28 0.97 7.40
C ALA A 8 -7.91 2.35 6.83
N LYS A 9 -7.60 2.42 5.52
CA LYS A 9 -7.31 3.67 4.82
C LYS A 9 -8.51 4.63 4.84
N VAL A 10 -9.70 4.16 4.46
CA VAL A 10 -10.90 5.00 4.42
C VAL A 10 -11.26 5.51 5.81
N PHE A 11 -11.13 4.67 6.85
CA PHE A 11 -11.38 5.07 8.22
C PHE A 11 -10.35 6.06 8.75
N ALA A 12 -9.08 5.93 8.37
CA ALA A 12 -8.06 6.93 8.71
C ALA A 12 -8.41 8.31 8.13
N LEU A 13 -8.82 8.36 6.86
CA LEU A 13 -9.26 9.60 6.20
C LEU A 13 -10.53 10.17 6.84
N ALA A 14 -11.51 9.31 7.14
CA ALA A 14 -12.77 9.69 7.76
C ALA A 14 -12.63 10.13 9.22
N ASN A 15 -11.58 9.71 9.94
CA ASN A 15 -11.37 10.03 11.35
C ASN A 15 -11.24 11.55 11.61
N ASN A 16 -10.84 12.32 10.59
CA ASN A 16 -10.79 13.78 10.65
C ASN A 16 -12.17 14.45 10.46
N LEU A 17 -13.20 13.70 10.04
CA LEU A 17 -14.55 14.19 9.74
C LEU A 17 -15.59 13.66 10.74
N ILE A 18 -15.47 12.38 11.11
CA ILE A 18 -16.33 11.69 12.06
C ILE A 18 -15.47 10.88 13.03
N ALA A 19 -15.92 10.77 14.28
CA ALA A 19 -15.20 9.98 15.27
C ALA A 19 -15.25 8.49 14.91
N VAL A 20 -14.11 7.94 14.51
CA VAL A 20 -13.92 6.49 14.32
C VAL A 20 -13.10 5.98 15.51
N LYS A 21 -13.53 4.89 16.14
CA LYS A 21 -12.76 4.31 17.24
C LYS A 21 -11.41 3.82 16.73
N SER A 22 -10.32 4.32 17.31
CA SER A 22 -8.94 3.96 16.97
C SER A 22 -8.71 2.44 17.03
N ASP A 23 -9.33 1.75 17.99
CA ASP A 23 -9.23 0.29 18.13
C ASP A 23 -9.66 -0.48 16.87
N HIS A 24 -10.64 0.03 16.11
CA HIS A 24 -11.07 -0.62 14.87
C HIS A 24 -10.05 -0.41 13.74
N ILE A 25 -9.47 0.79 13.66
CA ILE A 25 -8.43 1.12 12.67
C ILE A 25 -7.15 0.32 13.00
N CYS A 26 -6.68 0.42 14.24
CA CYS A 26 -5.44 -0.19 14.68
C CYS A 26 -5.56 -1.72 14.76
N GLY A 27 -6.74 -2.26 15.06
CA GLY A 27 -7.01 -3.69 14.95
C GLY A 27 -6.85 -4.20 13.51
N ALA A 28 -7.35 -3.46 12.51
CA ALA A 28 -7.19 -3.80 11.10
C ALA A 28 -5.72 -3.75 10.66
N VAL A 29 -4.98 -2.71 11.05
CA VAL A 29 -3.54 -2.57 10.77
C VAL A 29 -2.75 -3.70 11.43
N LYS A 30 -3.01 -3.99 12.70
CA LYS A 30 -2.37 -5.10 13.42
C LYS A 30 -2.64 -6.45 12.74
N TYR A 31 -3.87 -6.68 12.27
CA TYR A 31 -4.20 -7.88 11.51
C TYR A 31 -3.37 -7.99 10.23
N LEU A 32 -3.25 -6.90 9.45
CA LEU A 32 -2.44 -6.88 8.23
C LEU A 32 -0.99 -7.27 8.51
N ILE A 33 -0.38 -6.64 9.52
CA ILE A 33 1.03 -6.89 9.89
C ILE A 33 1.23 -8.35 10.31
N LEU A 34 0.35 -8.89 11.16
CA LEU A 34 0.55 -10.21 11.75
C LEU A 34 0.16 -11.37 10.83
N ASN A 35 -0.79 -11.16 9.90
CA ASN A 35 -1.40 -12.26 9.16
C ASN A 35 -1.21 -12.17 7.64
N ALA A 36 -0.94 -10.98 7.09
CA ALA A 36 -0.87 -10.78 5.64
C ALA A 36 0.52 -10.37 5.14
N GLN A 37 1.33 -9.71 5.97
CA GLN A 37 2.71 -9.36 5.62
C GLN A 37 3.63 -10.59 5.73
N GLN A 38 4.42 -10.82 4.69
CA GLN A 38 5.44 -11.85 4.63
C GLN A 38 6.76 -11.34 5.26
N PRO A 39 7.68 -12.23 5.66
CA PRO A 39 8.95 -11.83 6.27
C PRO A 39 9.81 -10.89 5.41
N ASP A 40 9.66 -10.95 4.09
CA ASP A 40 10.40 -10.13 3.13
C ASP A 40 9.78 -8.74 2.91
N GLY A 41 8.58 -8.48 3.45
CA GLY A 41 7.85 -7.21 3.36
C GLY A 41 6.67 -7.20 2.38
N MET A 42 6.49 -8.26 1.58
CA MET A 42 5.38 -8.40 0.64
C MET A 42 4.05 -8.62 1.39
N PHE A 43 2.94 -8.06 0.89
CA PHE A 43 1.60 -8.44 1.35
C PHE A 43 0.96 -9.44 0.41
N LYS A 44 0.42 -10.52 0.98
CA LYS A 44 -0.37 -11.51 0.24
C LYS A 44 -1.85 -11.39 0.57
N GLU A 45 -2.70 -11.57 -0.43
CA GLU A 45 -4.14 -11.68 -0.21
C GLU A 45 -4.48 -12.95 0.58
N VAL A 46 -5.00 -12.76 1.79
CA VAL A 46 -5.59 -13.81 2.62
C VAL A 46 -7.11 -13.69 2.49
N GLY A 47 -7.73 -14.72 1.90
CA GLY A 47 -9.16 -14.77 1.63
C GLY A 47 -9.52 -14.49 0.17
N LYS A 48 -10.82 -14.26 -0.09
CA LYS A 48 -11.36 -13.99 -1.42
C LYS A 48 -12.25 -12.75 -1.36
N VAL A 49 -11.97 -11.77 -2.21
CA VAL A 49 -12.90 -10.70 -2.51
C VAL A 49 -13.82 -11.18 -3.64
N HIS A 50 -15.14 -11.13 -3.42
CA HIS A 50 -16.13 -11.58 -4.41
C HIS A 50 -16.23 -10.61 -5.58
N HIS A 51 -16.34 -9.32 -5.28
CA HIS A 51 -16.38 -8.22 -6.25
C HIS A 51 -14.96 -7.74 -6.58
N ARG A 52 -14.26 -8.50 -7.43
CA ARG A 52 -12.87 -8.22 -7.81
C ARG A 52 -12.72 -6.91 -8.59
N GLU A 53 -13.77 -6.47 -9.27
CA GLU A 53 -13.85 -5.19 -9.97
C GLU A 53 -13.59 -3.99 -9.06
N MET A 54 -13.88 -4.10 -7.76
CA MET A 54 -13.60 -3.03 -6.80
C MET A 54 -12.10 -2.85 -6.52
N GLN A 55 -11.29 -3.84 -6.86
CA GLN A 55 -9.85 -3.82 -6.61
C GLN A 55 -9.09 -3.08 -7.72
N GLY A 56 -9.75 -2.74 -8.82
CA GLY A 56 -9.11 -2.13 -9.99
C GLY A 56 -7.89 -2.94 -10.43
N ASP A 57 -6.81 -2.24 -10.77
CA ASP A 57 -5.59 -2.87 -11.30
C ASP A 57 -4.60 -3.32 -10.19
N VAL A 58 -5.02 -3.32 -8.93
CA VAL A 58 -4.24 -3.93 -7.82
C VAL A 58 -4.03 -5.44 -8.06
N LEU A 59 -4.94 -6.11 -8.78
CA LEU A 59 -4.79 -7.51 -9.17
C LEU A 59 -4.24 -7.70 -10.60
N GLY A 60 -3.79 -6.64 -11.25
CA GLY A 60 -3.24 -6.67 -12.60
C GLY A 60 -1.83 -7.25 -12.68
N GLY A 61 -1.09 -6.82 -13.71
CA GLY A 61 0.34 -7.12 -13.82
C GLY A 61 1.10 -6.60 -12.60
N ASP A 62 2.10 -7.36 -12.14
CA ASP A 62 2.89 -7.04 -10.94
C ASP A 62 2.04 -6.86 -9.65
N SER A 63 0.99 -7.68 -9.50
CA SER A 63 0.07 -7.62 -8.36
C SER A 63 0.71 -7.82 -6.99
N ASP A 64 1.87 -8.48 -6.93
CA ASP A 64 2.69 -8.60 -5.73
C ASP A 64 3.15 -7.21 -5.22
N ALA A 65 3.58 -6.35 -6.14
CA ALA A 65 4.03 -5.00 -5.83
C ALA A 65 2.86 -4.05 -5.58
N SER A 66 1.83 -4.05 -6.44
CA SER A 66 0.70 -3.13 -6.27
C SER A 66 -0.14 -3.45 -5.02
N MET A 67 -0.32 -4.73 -4.66
CA MET A 67 -0.95 -5.11 -3.37
C MET A 67 -0.11 -4.65 -2.17
N THR A 68 1.21 -4.83 -2.24
CA THR A 68 2.13 -4.41 -1.17
C THR A 68 2.13 -2.89 -1.02
N ALA A 69 2.21 -2.14 -2.12
CA ALA A 69 2.11 -0.69 -2.13
C ALA A 69 0.77 -0.21 -1.59
N PHE A 70 -0.33 -0.83 -1.98
CA PHE A 70 -1.66 -0.51 -1.47
C PHE A 70 -1.76 -0.67 0.06
N CYS A 71 -1.25 -1.80 0.59
CA CYS A 71 -1.22 -2.04 2.03
C CYS A 71 -0.27 -1.06 2.76
N LEU A 72 0.88 -0.76 2.17
CA LEU A 72 1.83 0.22 2.70
C LEU A 72 1.20 1.61 2.82
N ILE A 73 0.50 2.07 1.78
CA ILE A 73 -0.22 3.35 1.80
C ILE A 73 -1.25 3.36 2.93
N ALA A 74 -2.03 2.28 3.11
CA ALA A 74 -2.97 2.19 4.23
C ALA A 74 -2.26 2.30 5.59
N MET A 75 -1.11 1.65 5.77
CA MET A 75 -0.31 1.75 6.99
C MET A 75 0.23 3.17 7.21
N GLN A 76 0.68 3.84 6.17
CA GLN A 76 1.17 5.24 6.21
C GLN A 76 0.06 6.20 6.64
N GLU A 77 -1.13 6.09 6.06
CA GLU A 77 -2.30 6.93 6.41
C GLU A 77 -2.73 6.73 7.87
N THR A 78 -2.55 5.52 8.42
CA THR A 78 -2.89 5.20 9.82
C THR A 78 -1.78 5.52 10.82
N ARG A 79 -0.60 5.97 10.37
CA ARG A 79 0.60 6.13 11.23
C ARG A 79 0.36 7.04 12.42
N THR A 80 -0.33 8.17 12.23
CA THR A 80 -0.62 9.14 13.29
C THR A 80 -1.67 8.65 14.29
N ILE A 81 -2.54 7.71 13.89
CA ILE A 81 -3.61 7.16 14.73
C ILE A 81 -3.10 5.94 15.52
N CYS A 82 -2.27 5.11 14.89
CA CYS A 82 -1.89 3.80 15.42
C CYS A 82 -0.42 3.67 15.84
N GLY A 83 0.40 4.70 15.63
CA GLY A 83 1.84 4.66 15.91
C GLY A 83 2.18 4.33 17.37
N GLU A 84 1.42 4.87 18.32
CA GLU A 84 1.63 4.59 19.76
C GLU A 84 1.04 3.24 20.20
N THR A 85 0.02 2.75 19.49
CA THR A 85 -0.67 1.49 19.83
C THR A 85 0.04 0.27 19.24
N ILE A 86 0.69 0.41 18.09
CA ILE A 86 1.30 -0.68 17.34
C ILE A 86 2.81 -0.47 17.22
N ASN A 87 3.56 -0.94 18.22
CA ASN A 87 5.03 -0.83 18.24
C ASN A 87 5.74 -1.46 17.02
N SER A 88 5.11 -2.43 16.35
CA SER A 88 5.65 -3.07 15.14
C SER A 88 5.31 -2.34 13.83
N LEU A 89 4.53 -1.25 13.88
CA LEU A 89 4.14 -0.51 12.67
C LEU A 89 5.34 0.10 11.94
N PRO A 90 6.29 0.80 12.59
CA PRO A 90 7.44 1.36 11.89
C PRO A 90 8.29 0.31 11.18
N SER A 91 8.58 -0.81 11.85
CA SER A 91 9.37 -1.90 11.25
C SER A 91 8.62 -2.64 10.15
N SER A 92 7.29 -2.74 10.24
CA SER A 92 6.46 -3.29 9.16
C SER A 92 6.49 -2.42 7.91
N ILE A 93 6.38 -1.09 8.07
CA ILE A 93 6.52 -0.13 6.96
C ILE A 93 7.89 -0.29 6.31
N GLU A 94 8.98 -0.28 7.10
CA GLU A 94 10.34 -0.41 6.58
C GLU A 94 10.58 -1.68 5.76
N LYS A 95 9.99 -2.82 6.18
CA LYS A 95 10.04 -4.07 5.41
C LYS A 95 9.36 -3.93 4.05
N SER A 96 8.15 -3.37 4.01
CA SER A 96 7.42 -3.17 2.75
C SER A 96 8.12 -2.17 1.83
N VAL A 97 8.69 -1.10 2.38
CA VAL A 97 9.53 -0.15 1.63
C VAL A 97 10.72 -0.90 1.01
N SER A 98 11.45 -1.67 1.80
CA SER A 98 12.62 -2.43 1.35
C SER A 98 12.26 -3.45 0.25
N TYR A 99 11.10 -4.10 0.37
CA TYR A 99 10.57 -4.99 -0.67
C TYR A 99 10.30 -4.24 -1.98
N LEU A 100 9.56 -3.13 -1.89
CA LEU A 100 9.15 -2.33 -3.05
C LEU A 100 10.35 -1.68 -3.74
N GLU A 101 11.36 -1.21 -3.01
CA GLU A 101 12.62 -0.70 -3.60
C GLU A 101 13.32 -1.76 -4.44
N ARG A 102 13.37 -3.02 -3.98
CA ARG A 102 13.95 -4.14 -4.75
C ARG A 102 13.10 -4.52 -5.95
N ARG A 103 11.78 -4.39 -5.85
CA ARG A 103 10.83 -4.82 -6.87
C ARG A 103 10.62 -3.77 -7.98
N LEU A 104 10.73 -2.49 -7.65
CA LEU A 104 10.49 -1.36 -8.57
C LEU A 104 11.24 -1.46 -9.91
N PRO A 105 12.53 -1.83 -9.99
CA PRO A 105 13.26 -1.89 -11.26
C PRO A 105 12.75 -2.97 -12.23
N SER A 106 12.06 -4.00 -11.73
CA SER A 106 11.53 -5.11 -12.53
C SER A 106 10.03 -5.02 -12.80
N LEU A 107 9.37 -3.94 -12.38
CA LEU A 107 7.98 -3.70 -12.70
C LEU A 107 7.80 -3.42 -14.20
N THR A 108 6.67 -3.86 -14.73
CA THR A 108 6.29 -3.74 -16.14
C THR A 108 4.95 -3.06 -16.31
N ASN A 109 4.06 -3.18 -15.32
CA ASN A 109 2.76 -2.53 -15.31
C ASN A 109 2.90 -1.06 -14.86
N PRO A 110 2.54 -0.05 -15.70
CA PRO A 110 2.60 1.35 -15.32
C PRO A 110 1.76 1.70 -14.08
N TYR A 111 0.62 1.03 -13.86
CA TYR A 111 -0.18 1.21 -12.65
C TYR A 111 0.60 0.78 -11.39
N ALA A 112 1.21 -0.41 -11.43
CA ALA A 112 2.02 -0.93 -10.34
C ALA A 112 3.22 -0.02 -10.05
N VAL A 113 3.86 0.52 -11.09
CA VAL A 113 4.93 1.52 -10.95
C VAL A 113 4.40 2.78 -10.24
N ALA A 114 3.30 3.34 -10.70
CA ALA A 114 2.75 4.58 -10.16
C ALA A 114 2.38 4.45 -8.66
N ILE A 115 1.63 3.41 -8.28
CA ILE A 115 1.23 3.21 -6.89
C ILE A 115 2.43 2.88 -5.99
N THR A 116 3.41 2.12 -6.49
CA THR A 116 4.65 1.81 -5.77
C THR A 116 5.48 3.09 -5.55
N SER A 117 5.65 3.90 -6.58
CA SER A 117 6.37 5.17 -6.48
C SER A 117 5.70 6.13 -5.50
N TYR A 118 4.37 6.19 -5.46
CA TYR A 118 3.65 7.00 -4.47
C TYR A 118 3.90 6.49 -3.03
N ALA A 119 3.79 5.18 -2.80
CA ALA A 119 4.06 4.58 -1.49
C ALA A 119 5.50 4.85 -1.02
N LEU A 120 6.49 4.80 -1.92
CA LEU A 120 7.89 5.12 -1.64
C LEU A 120 8.12 6.63 -1.44
N ALA A 121 7.39 7.48 -2.15
CA ALA A 121 7.48 8.94 -1.99
C ALA A 121 7.07 9.39 -0.58
N ASN A 122 6.07 8.73 0.02
CA ASN A 122 5.65 8.98 1.41
C ASN A 122 6.75 8.67 2.45
N GLU A 123 7.80 7.92 2.07
CA GLU A 123 8.97 7.64 2.91
C GLU A 123 10.25 8.29 2.34
N GLU A 124 10.10 9.33 1.50
CA GLU A 124 11.22 10.07 0.89
C GLU A 124 12.13 9.22 -0.03
N LYS A 125 11.63 8.08 -0.52
CA LYS A 125 12.39 7.12 -1.36
C LYS A 125 11.93 7.09 -2.83
N LEU A 126 11.42 8.20 -3.33
CA LEU A 126 10.91 8.27 -4.71
C LEU A 126 12.06 8.18 -5.74
N ASP A 127 12.07 7.09 -6.53
CA ASP A 127 12.85 7.04 -7.77
C ASP A 127 12.04 7.65 -8.93
N ARG A 128 12.28 8.95 -9.19
CA ARG A 128 11.65 9.67 -10.30
C ARG A 128 11.98 9.06 -11.66
N LYS A 129 13.20 8.54 -11.86
CA LYS A 129 13.61 7.99 -13.16
C LYS A 129 12.82 6.73 -13.46
N ALA A 130 12.66 5.85 -12.47
CA ALA A 130 11.83 4.66 -12.58
C ALA A 130 10.37 5.02 -12.90
N LEU A 131 9.80 5.99 -12.18
CA LEU A 131 8.42 6.43 -12.40
C LEU A 131 8.17 7.02 -13.79
N TYR A 132 9.01 7.97 -14.23
CA TYR A 132 8.82 8.66 -15.51
C TYR A 132 9.13 7.80 -16.73
N LYS A 133 9.86 6.69 -16.58
CA LYS A 133 10.04 5.69 -17.65
C LYS A 133 8.71 5.13 -18.16
N PHE A 134 7.69 5.10 -17.30
CA PHE A 134 6.35 4.58 -17.61
C PHE A 134 5.32 5.67 -17.87
N ALA A 135 5.72 6.95 -17.87
CA ALA A 135 4.81 8.04 -18.22
C ALA A 135 4.50 8.01 -19.73
N SER A 136 3.31 8.49 -20.09
CA SER A 136 2.93 8.72 -21.49
C SER A 136 3.93 9.65 -22.21
N PRO A 137 4.04 9.62 -23.55
CA PRO A 137 4.93 10.51 -24.29
C PRO A 137 4.68 12.00 -24.04
N ALA A 138 3.44 12.37 -23.73
CA ALA A 138 3.04 13.74 -23.37
C ALA A 138 3.27 14.09 -21.89
N LEU A 139 3.77 13.16 -21.08
CA LEU A 139 4.06 13.31 -19.65
C LEU A 139 2.87 13.76 -18.79
N ASN A 140 1.63 13.45 -19.20
CA ASN A 140 0.41 13.92 -18.52
C ASN A 140 -0.39 12.81 -17.81
N HIS A 141 -0.03 11.53 -18.01
CA HIS A 141 -0.62 10.38 -17.32
C HIS A 141 0.30 9.16 -17.40
N TRP A 142 0.02 8.15 -16.57
CA TRP A 142 0.55 6.79 -16.72
C TRP A 142 -0.54 5.92 -17.37
N PRO A 143 -0.26 5.27 -18.51
CA PRO A 143 -1.25 4.48 -19.24
C PRO A 143 -1.57 3.18 -18.47
N VAL A 144 -2.86 2.84 -18.34
CA VAL A 144 -3.36 1.63 -17.67
C VAL A 144 -4.11 0.77 -18.67
#